data_AF-A0A3C1BQR1-F1
#
_entry.id   AF-A0A3C1BQR1-F1
#
_cell.length_a   1.000
_cell.length_b   1.000
_cell.length_c   1.000
_cell.angle_alpha   90.00
_cell.angle_beta   90.00
_cell.angle_gamma   90.00
#
_symmetry.space_group_name_H-M   'P 1'
#
loop_
_entity.id
_entity.type
_entity.pdbx_description
1 polymer ?
#
loop_
_entity_poly.entity_id
_entity_poly.type
_entity_poly.pdbx_seq_one_letter_code
_entity_poly.pdbx_strand_id
1 'polypeptide(L)' 'MNIKNVTVPVGSRIAGRTLRELDLRFRYSVSLLAVRRGQQVMANPGSGFVLDERDELVLMGDDEAVQNFMKSF' A
#
# COMPACT_ATOMS: atom_id res chain seq x y z
N MET A 1 -8.50 -2.23 -14.70
CA MET A 1 -7.61 -1.47 -13.80
C MET A 1 -8.48 -0.53 -12.98
N ASN A 2 -8.53 -0.75 -11.67
CA ASN A 2 -9.47 -0.12 -10.74
C ASN A 2 -8.70 0.54 -9.60
N ILE A 3 -9.35 1.47 -8.90
CA ILE A 3 -8.84 2.05 -7.66
C ILE A 3 -9.53 1.36 -6.48
N LYS A 4 -8.76 0.92 -5.49
CA LYS A 4 -9.27 0.30 -4.26
C LYS A 4 -8.61 0.93 -3.04
N ASN A 5 -9.42 1.14 -2.00
CA ASN A 5 -8.92 1.56 -0.69
C ASN A 5 -8.75 0.31 0.19
N VAL A 6 -7.59 0.17 0.82
CA VAL A 6 -7.27 -0.97 1.67
C VAL A 6 -6.60 -0.48 2.94
N THR A 7 -7.01 -1.00 4.08
CA THR A 7 -6.40 -0.69 5.38
C THR A 7 -5.33 -1.72 5.72
N VAL A 8 -4.13 -1.27 6.11
CA VAL A 8 -3.07 -2.12 6.65
C VAL A 8 -3.52 -2.66 8.02
N PRO A 9 -3.65 -3.98 8.20
CA PRO A 9 -4.05 -4.56 9.48
C PRO A 9 -3.02 -4.31 10.60
N VAL A 10 -3.48 -4.37 11.84
CA VAL A 10 -2.59 -4.42 13.02
C VAL A 10 -1.78 -5.72 12.99
N GLY A 11 -0.49 -5.64 13.29
CA GLY A 11 0.44 -6.77 13.23
C GLY A 11 0.85 -7.17 11.81
N SER A 12 0.54 -6.35 10.81
CA SER A 12 0.87 -6.64 9.42
C SER A 12 2.38 -6.64 9.18
N ARG A 13 2.88 -7.61 8.41
CA ARG A 13 4.29 -7.78 8.02
C ARG A 13 4.81 -6.67 7.10
N ILE A 14 3.92 -5.86 6.54
CA ILE A 14 4.30 -4.71 5.73
C ILE A 14 4.47 -3.43 6.57
N ALA A 15 3.98 -3.40 7.80
CA ALA A 15 4.20 -2.29 8.71
C ALA A 15 5.70 -2.18 9.07
N GLY A 16 6.22 -0.95 9.11
CA GLY A 16 7.65 -0.68 9.31
C GLY A 16 8.50 -0.85 8.05
N ARG A 17 7.93 -1.27 6.91
CA ARG A 17 8.66 -1.41 5.64
C ARG A 17 8.44 -0.22 4.72
N THR A 18 9.48 0.11 3.98
CA THR A 18 9.45 1.15 2.93
C THR A 18 8.76 0.65 1.67
N LEU A 19 8.21 1.56 0.86
CA LEU A 19 7.67 1.21 -0.45
C LEU A 19 8.70 0.57 -1.38
N ARG A 20 9.99 0.94 -1.24
CA ARG A 20 11.10 0.31 -1.97
C ARG A 20 11.27 -1.16 -1.60
N GLU A 21 11.19 -1.50 -0.32
CA GLU A 21 11.33 -2.89 0.14
C GLU A 21 10.13 -3.76 -0.26
N LEU A 22 8.94 -3.15 -0.34
CA LEU A 22 7.72 -3.83 -0.75
C LEU A 22 7.66 -4.04 -2.28
N ASP A 23 8.25 -3.12 -3.05
CA ASP A 23 8.38 -3.16 -4.50
C ASP A 23 7.05 -3.46 -5.22
N LEU A 24 6.01 -2.73 -4.80
CA LEU A 24 4.60 -2.92 -5.18
C LEU A 24 4.39 -3.08 -6.68
N ARG A 25 5.03 -2.21 -7.46
CA ARG A 25 4.84 -2.13 -8.91
C ARG A 25 5.47 -3.30 -9.63
N PHE A 26 6.67 -3.72 -9.24
CA PHE A 26 7.38 -4.79 -9.92
C PHE A 26 6.91 -6.17 -9.44
N ARG A 27 6.64 -6.33 -8.14
CA ARG A 27 6.25 -7.62 -7.56
C ARG A 27 4.77 -7.95 -7.72
N TYR A 28 3.91 -6.94 -7.71
CA TYR A 28 2.45 -7.15 -7.65
C TYR A 28 1.69 -6.42 -8.75
N SER A 29 2.34 -5.62 -9.60
CA SER A 29 1.66 -4.77 -10.58
C SER A 29 0.67 -3.76 -9.94
N VAL A 30 0.96 -3.33 -8.70
CA VAL A 30 0.14 -2.37 -7.95
C VAL A 30 0.87 -1.03 -7.82
N SER A 31 0.15 0.07 -7.99
CA SER A 31 0.63 1.42 -7.70
C SER A 31 -0.05 1.99 -6.46
N LEU A 32 0.72 2.59 -5.56
CA LEU A 32 0.21 3.31 -4.39
C LEU A 32 0.06 4.79 -4.74
N LEU A 33 -1.19 5.26 -4.79
CA LEU A 33 -1.51 6.65 -5.19
C LEU A 33 -1.47 7.60 -4.00
N ALA A 34 -1.92 7.14 -2.84
CA ALA A 34 -1.95 7.92 -1.61
C ALA A 34 -2.00 7.02 -0.39
N VAL A 35 -1.56 7.56 0.75
CA VAL A 35 -1.73 6.97 2.08
C VAL A 35 -2.46 7.96 2.95
N ARG A 36 -3.51 7.51 3.65
CA ARG A 36 -4.13 8.27 4.74
C ARG A 36 -3.73 7.63 6.07
N ARG A 37 -3.17 8.44 6.96
CA ARG A 37 -2.80 8.07 8.33
C ARG A 37 -3.51 8.99 9.30
N GLY A 38 -4.55 8.47 9.95
CA GLY A 38 -5.46 9.29 10.74
C GLY A 38 -6.07 10.42 9.90
N GLN A 39 -5.76 11.68 10.24
CA GLN A 39 -6.27 12.86 9.53
C GLN A 39 -5.34 13.36 8.40
N GLN A 40 -4.14 12.79 8.26
CA GLN A 40 -3.18 13.23 7.27
C GLN A 40 -3.29 12.39 5.99
N VAL A 41 -3.31 13.06 4.84
CA VAL A 41 -3.24 12.41 3.51
C VAL A 41 -1.91 12.76 2.86
N MET A 42 -1.20 11.73 2.42
CA MET A 42 0.10 11.83 1.74
C MET A 42 -0.08 11.29 0.32
N ALA A 43 -0.15 12.19 -0.66
CA ALA A 43 -0.29 11.84 -2.06
C ALA A 43 1.09 11.50 -2.67
N ASN A 44 1.08 10.53 -3.58
CA ASN A 44 2.26 10.04 -4.30
C ASN A 44 3.50 9.84 -3.40
N PRO A 45 3.40 8.99 -2.36
CA PRO A 45 4.50 8.77 -1.42
C PRO A 45 5.74 8.24 -2.15
N GLY A 46 6.90 8.81 -1.81
CA GLY A 46 8.19 8.41 -2.40
C GLY A 46 8.65 7.04 -1.92
N SER A 47 9.68 6.47 -2.58
CA SER A 47 10.14 5.10 -2.30
C SER A 47 10.60 4.85 -0.86
N GLY A 48 11.02 5.90 -0.15
CA GLY A 48 11.43 5.83 1.26
C GLY A 48 10.28 5.95 2.26
N PHE A 49 9.03 6.09 1.81
CA PHE A 49 7.87 6.15 2.69
C PHE A 49 7.69 4.81 3.40
N VAL A 50 7.55 4.85 4.73
CA VAL A 50 7.36 3.68 5.60
C VAL A 50 5.86 3.51 5.88
N LEU A 51 5.32 2.35 5.49
CA LEU A 51 3.94 1.99 5.83
C LEU A 51 3.84 1.67 7.32
N ASP A 52 2.70 1.98 7.91
CA ASP A 52 2.39 1.68 9.31
C ASP A 52 1.05 0.97 9.41
N GLU A 53 0.81 0.36 10.56
CA GLU A 53 -0.50 -0.22 10.87
C GLU A 53 -1.59 0.85 10.75
N ARG A 54 -2.78 0.42 10.32
CA ARG A 54 -3.95 1.27 10.12
C ARG A 54 -3.80 2.34 9.03
N ASP A 55 -2.69 2.35 8.29
CA ASP A 55 -2.59 3.14 7.06
C ASP A 55 -3.70 2.72 6.09
N GLU A 56 -4.39 3.69 5.52
CA GLU A 56 -5.37 3.49 4.47
C GLU A 56 -4.74 3.81 3.13
N LEU A 57 -4.48 2.75 2.36
CA LEU A 57 -3.79 2.77 1.10
C LEU A 57 -4.79 2.97 -0.04
N VAL A 58 -4.54 3.94 -0.90
CA VAL A 58 -5.26 4.10 -2.17
C VAL A 58 -4.43 3.42 -3.25
N LEU A 59 -4.87 2.24 -3.68
CA LEU A 59 -4.16 1.39 -4.62
C LEU A 59 -4.80 1.44 -6.00
N MET A 60 -3.98 1.42 -7.04
CA MET A 60 -4.41 1.20 -8.42
C MET A 60 -3.79 -0.09 -8.95
N GLY A 61 -4.63 -0.94 -9.54
CA GLY A 61 -4.24 -2.21 -10.14
C GLY A 61 -5.47 -2.94 -10.68
N ASP A 62 -5.29 -4.08 -11.31
CA ASP A 62 -6.42 -5.01 -11.48
C ASP A 62 -6.76 -5.69 -10.15
N ASP A 63 -7.92 -6.35 -10.12
CA ASP A 63 -8.44 -6.93 -8.89
C ASP A 63 -7.55 -8.06 -8.38
N GLU A 64 -6.94 -8.85 -9.27
CA GLU A 64 -6.04 -9.95 -8.90
C GLU A 64 -4.72 -9.44 -8.30
N ALA A 65 -4.12 -8.41 -8.90
CA ALA A 65 -2.92 -7.72 -8.44
C ALA A 65 -3.11 -7.17 -7.03
N VAL A 66 -4.21 -6.46 -6.78
CA VAL A 66 -4.50 -5.91 -5.45
C VAL A 66 -4.72 -7.03 -4.43
N GLN A 67 -5.44 -8.11 -4.79
CA GLN A 67 -5.63 -9.26 -3.92
C GLN A 67 -4.29 -9.96 -3.60
N ASN A 68 -3.41 -10.12 -4.58
CA ASN A 68 -2.09 -10.73 -4.37
C ASN A 68 -1.20 -9.87 -3.47
N PHE A 69 -1.27 -8.54 -3.58
CA PHE A 69 -0.61 -7.65 -2.63
C PHE A 69 -1.19 -7.78 -1.22
N MET A 70 -2.51 -7.85 -1.05
CA MET A 70 -3.13 -7.99 0.28
C MET A 70 -2.73 -9.28 1.01
N LYS A 71 -2.39 -10.36 0.30
CA LYS A 71 -1.83 -11.59 0.91
C LYS A 71 -0.44 -11.38 1.53
N SER A 72 0.25 -10.28 1.20
CA SER A 72 1.55 -9.93 1.78
C SER A 72 1.46 -9.21 3.12
N PHE A 73 0.24 -8.86 3.55
CA PHE A 73 -0.02 -8.28 4.86
C PHE A 73 0.47 -9.20 5.98
#